data_AF-A0A5J5MWY8-F1
#
_entry.id   AF-A0A5J5MWY8-F1
#
_cell.length_a   1.000
_cell.length_b   1.000
_cell.length_c   1.000
_cell.angle_alpha   90.00
_cell.angle_beta   90.00
_cell.angle_gamma   90.00
#
_symmetry.space_group_name_H-M   'P 1'
#
loop_
_entity.id
_entity.type
_entity.pdbx_description
1 polymer ?
#
loop_
_entity_poly.entity_id
_entity_poly.type
_entity_poly.pdbx_seq_one_letter_code
_entity_poly.pdbx_strand_id
1 'polypeptide(L)' 'MKFNPFVTSYRRHYKEQQIGKVVQAYRKKYTIYTEQVQWEKANGRTVHVGIQPSKVVITKGVYQQIYS' A
#
# COMPACT_ATOMS: atom_id res chain seq x y z
N MET A 1 -9.35 9.49 -11.99
CA MET A 1 -8.79 8.17 -12.32
C MET A 1 -8.64 7.35 -11.03
N LYS A 2 -9.70 6.65 -10.60
CA LYS A 2 -9.66 5.75 -9.43
C LYS A 2 -9.24 4.36 -9.91
N PHE A 3 -7.94 4.20 -10.09
CA PHE A 3 -7.31 2.88 -10.12
C PHE A 3 -7.28 2.43 -8.66
N ASN A 4 -7.85 1.28 -8.26
CA ASN A 4 -7.30 0.39 -7.21
C ASN A 4 -8.32 -0.64 -6.70
N PRO A 5 -8.14 -1.89 -7.14
CA PRO A 5 -8.22 -3.00 -6.19
C PRO A 5 -6.94 -3.86 -6.27
N PHE A 6 -5.77 -3.22 -6.28
CA PHE A 6 -4.49 -3.93 -6.30
C PHE A 6 -3.99 -4.15 -4.87
N VAL A 7 -3.70 -5.41 -4.59
CA VAL A 7 -3.16 -5.86 -3.32
C VAL A 7 -1.65 -6.00 -3.45
N THR A 8 -0.93 -5.40 -2.52
CA THR A 8 0.53 -5.31 -2.51
C THR A 8 1.13 -6.01 -1.30
N SER A 9 2.26 -6.69 -1.49
CA SER A 9 3.09 -7.34 -0.47
C SER A 9 4.47 -6.69 -0.43
N TYR A 10 5.08 -6.62 0.75
CA TYR A 10 6.39 -5.96 0.96
C TYR A 10 7.52 -6.96 1.15
N ARG A 11 8.70 -6.64 0.60
CA ARG A 11 9.84 -7.57 0.58
C ARG A 11 10.74 -7.56 1.83
N ARG A 12 10.77 -6.49 2.64
CA ARG A 12 11.69 -6.35 3.80
C ARG A 12 10.97 -6.03 5.11
N HIS A 13 11.52 -6.60 6.21
CA HIS A 13 11.41 -6.30 7.66
C HIS A 13 10.08 -5.95 8.33
N TYR A 14 9.01 -5.64 7.60
CA TYR A 14 7.67 -5.74 8.14
C TYR A 14 7.43 -7.23 8.39
N LYS A 15 7.54 -7.64 9.65
CA LYS A 15 7.24 -9.01 10.08
C LYS A 15 5.81 -9.29 9.64
N GLU A 16 5.65 -10.39 8.89
CA GLU A 16 4.45 -10.77 8.14
C GLU A 16 4.27 -10.03 6.81
N GLN A 17 3.93 -10.79 5.75
CA GLN A 17 3.56 -10.22 4.46
C GLN A 17 2.30 -9.38 4.65
N GLN A 18 2.46 -8.09 4.92
CA GLN A 18 1.34 -7.17 4.98
C GLN A 18 0.79 -6.98 3.58
N ILE A 19 -0.26 -7.74 3.31
CA ILE A 19 -1.08 -7.70 2.11
C ILE A 19 -2.03 -6.51 2.29
N GLY A 20 -1.83 -5.44 1.53
CA GLY A 20 -2.58 -4.20 1.69
C GLY A 20 -3.05 -3.57 0.37
N LYS A 21 -4.17 -2.85 0.44
CA LYS A 21 -4.69 -2.06 -0.68
C LYS A 21 -3.95 -0.73 -0.78
N VAL A 22 -3.55 -0.37 -2.00
CA VAL A 22 -2.94 0.93 -2.27
C VAL A 22 -3.97 2.03 -2.13
N VAL A 23 -3.69 3.01 -1.27
CA VAL A 23 -4.56 4.17 -1.04
C VAL A 23 -4.23 5.28 -2.04
N GLN A 24 -2.94 5.59 -2.17
CA GLN A 24 -2.47 6.68 -3.02
C GLN A 24 -1.05 6.42 -3.54
N ALA A 25 -0.80 6.80 -4.79
CA ALA A 25 0.54 6.83 -5.37
C ALA A 25 1.04 8.28 -5.51
N TYR A 26 2.17 8.59 -4.90
CA TYR A 26 2.80 9.90 -4.97
C TYR A 26 3.97 9.89 -5.96
N ARG A 27 3.67 10.29 -7.20
CA ARG A 27 4.61 10.21 -8.32
C ARG A 27 5.80 11.16 -8.18
N LYS A 28 5.62 12.35 -7.58
CA LYS A 28 6.71 13.33 -7.41
C LYS A 28 7.88 12.80 -6.56
N LYS A 29 7.60 11.92 -5.58
CA LYS A 29 8.65 11.25 -4.77
C LYS A 29 8.75 9.74 -5.08
N TYR A 30 8.14 9.27 -6.16
CA TYR A 30 8.08 7.85 -6.52
C TYR A 30 7.77 6.93 -5.32
N THR A 31 6.73 7.28 -4.56
CA THR A 31 6.39 6.64 -3.29
C THR A 31 4.93 6.17 -3.31
N ILE A 32 4.64 5.02 -2.73
CA ILE A 32 3.31 4.43 -2.62
C ILE A 32 2.87 4.45 -1.15
N TYR A 33 1.59 4.79 -0.91
CA TYR A 33 0.94 4.70 0.38
C TYR A 33 -0.12 3.60 0.38
N THR A 34 -0.14 2.82 1.45
CA THR A 34 -1.01 1.66 1.62
C THR A 34 -1.70 1.73 2.95
N GLU A 35 -2.93 1.23 3.01
CA GLU A 35 -3.82 1.34 4.17
C GLU A 35 -3.26 0.72 5.45
N GLN A 36 -2.52 -0.38 5.34
CA GLN A 36 -2.03 -1.14 6.49
C GLN A 36 -0.77 -0.54 7.15
N VAL A 37 -0.01 0.28 6.41
CA VAL A 37 1.27 0.81 6.91
C VAL A 37 1.10 2.25 7.34
N GLN A 38 0.77 2.43 8.62
CA GLN A 38 0.57 3.72 9.26
C GLN A 38 1.51 3.93 10.44
N TRP A 39 1.81 5.19 10.73
CA TRP A 39 2.56 5.63 11.89
C TRP A 39 1.72 6.64 12.67
N GLU A 40 1.65 6.50 13.99
CA GLU A 40 1.03 7.50 14.88
C GLU A 40 2.03 8.59 15.27
N LYS A 41 1.69 9.84 14.96
CA LYS A 41 2.46 10.99 15.42
C LYS A 41 2.14 11.31 16.87
N ALA A 42 3.04 12.03 17.55
CA ALA A 42 2.86 12.47 18.94
C ALA A 42 1.57 13.30 19.17
N ASN A 43 0.99 13.88 18.11
CA ASN A 43 -0.27 14.60 18.14
C ASN A 43 -1.52 13.71 17.94
N GLY A 44 -1.38 12.39 18.02
CA GLY A 44 -2.47 11.40 17.92
C GLY A 44 -3.03 11.21 16.51
N ARG A 45 -2.41 11.78 15.48
CA ARG A 45 -2.83 11.58 14.08
C ARG A 45 -2.04 10.45 13.43
N THR A 46 -2.73 9.55 12.73
CA THR A 46 -2.10 8.54 11.89
C THR A 46 -1.68 9.11 10.55
N VAL A 47 -0.48 8.76 10.09
CA VAL A 47 0.03 9.13 8.77
C VAL A 47 0.55 7.88 8.07
N HIS A 48 0.23 7.74 6.79
CA HIS A 48 0.71 6.63 5.99
C HIS A 48 2.21 6.71 5.76
N VAL A 49 2.89 5.58 5.92
CA VAL A 49 4.33 5.48 5.64
C VAL A 49 4.52 5.29 4.14
N GLY A 50 5.42 6.08 3.58
CA GLY A 50 5.76 6.01 2.17
C GLY A 50 6.68 4.84 1.85
N ILE A 51 6.29 4.01 0.88
CA ILE A 51 7.06 2.83 0.48
C ILE A 51 7.56 2.99 -0.96
N GLN A 52 8.83 2.66 -1.18
CA GLN A 52 9.44 2.70 -2.51
C GLN A 52 8.89 1.53 -3.36
N PRO A 53 8.45 1.77 -4.60
CA PRO A 53 7.84 0.77 -5.47
C PRO A 53 8.74 -0.44 -5.75
N SER A 54 10.07 -0.29 -5.77
CA SER A 54 11.02 -1.39 -5.98
C SER A 54 11.03 -2.44 -4.86
N LYS A 55 10.45 -2.10 -3.69
CA LYS A 55 10.34 -2.98 -2.52
C LYS A 55 8.93 -3.60 -2.39
N VAL A 56 8.05 -3.35 -3.36
CA VAL A 56 6.66 -3.77 -3.39
C VAL A 56 6.45 -4.83 -4.48
N VAL A 57 5.74 -5.89 -4.13
CA VAL A 57 5.29 -6.94 -5.05
C VAL A 57 3.77 -6.82 -5.19
N ILE A 58 3.26 -6.81 -6.42
CA ILE A 58 1.82 -6.82 -6.67
C ILE A 58 1.36 -8.28 -6.64
N THR A 59 0.56 -8.67 -5.65
CA THR A 59 0.20 -10.07 -5.40
C THR A 59 -1.18 -10.45 -5.89
N LYS A 60 -2.17 -9.53 -5.94
CA LYS A 60 -3.47 -9.81 -6.55
C LYS A 60 -4.02 -8.59 -7.32
N GLY A 61 -4.31 -8.80 -8.60
CA GLY A 61 -5.18 -7.94 -9.39
C GLY A 61 -6.60 -8.46 -9.27
N VAL A 62 -7.48 -7.70 -8.62
CA VAL A 62 -8.88 -8.08 -8.49
C VAL A 62 -9.58 -7.77 -9.82
N TYR A 63 -9.44 -8.68 -10.78
CA TYR A 63 -10.40 -8.83 -11.88
C TYR A 63 -11.53 -9.81 -11.52
N GLN A 64 -11.43 -10.53 -10.39
CA GLN A 64 -12.37 -11.60 -10.01
C GLN A 64 -13.45 -11.21 -8.97
N GLN A 65 -13.30 -10.15 -8.16
CA GLN A 65 -14.34 -9.77 -7.18
C GLN A 65 -15.42 -8.83 -7.75
N ILE A 66 -15.30 -8.42 -9.02
CA ILE A 66 -16.32 -7.57 -9.68
C ILE A 66 -17.35 -8.46 -10.42
N TYR A 67 -17.09 -9.75 -10.60
CA TYR A 67 -17.98 -10.71 -11.25
C TYR A 67 -18.68 -11.66 -10.25
N SER A 68 -18.90 -11.23 -9.00
CA SER A 68 -19.71 -11.96 -8.03
C SER A 68 -20.81 -11.07 -7.47
#